data_AF-A0A7V1HYF6-F1
#
_entry.id   AF-A0A7V1HYF6-F1
#
_cell.length_a   1.000
_cell.length_b   1.000
_cell.length_c   1.000
_cell.angle_alpha   90.00
_cell.angle_beta   90.00
_cell.angle_gamma   90.00
#
_symmetry.space_group_name_H-M   'P 1'
#
loop_
_entity.id
_entity.type
_entity.pdbx_description
1 polymer ?
#
loop_
_entity_poly.entity_id
_entity_poly.type
_entity_poly.pdbx_seq_one_letter_code
_entity_poly.pdbx_strand_id
1 'polypeptide(L)' 'MNPIKLSVVVITLNEAENIGRCLDSVKSIADEMLIVDSFSTDATLEIAKN' A
#
# COMPACT_ATOMS: atom_id res chain seq x y z
N MET A 1 5.43 -27.74 -5.84
CA MET A 1 5.69 -26.93 -4.62
C MET A 1 4.52 -25.98 -4.46
N ASN A 2 4.00 -25.79 -3.26
CA ASN A 2 3.00 -24.75 -3.05
C ASN A 2 3.70 -23.38 -3.13
N PRO A 3 3.14 -22.40 -3.85
CA PRO A 3 3.69 -21.06 -3.87
C PRO A 3 3.67 -20.45 -2.45
N ILE A 4 4.76 -19.80 -2.07
CA ILE A 4 4.85 -19.04 -0.81
C ILE A 4 3.99 -17.79 -1.00
N LYS A 5 3.09 -17.54 -0.05
CA LYS A 5 2.27 -16.33 -0.05
C LYS A 5 3.01 -15.16 0.59
N LEU A 6 2.86 -13.97 0.01
CA LEU A 6 3.43 -12.72 0.52
C LEU A 6 2.33 -11.69 0.82
N SER A 7 2.19 -11.33 2.10
CA SER A 7 1.40 -10.17 2.52
C SER A 7 2.31 -8.95 2.68
N VAL A 8 1.90 -7.81 2.10
CA VAL A 8 2.61 -6.53 2.24
C VAL A 8 1.77 -5.59 3.10
N VAL A 9 2.38 -5.07 4.16
CA VAL A 9 1.75 -4.09 5.06
C VAL A 9 2.41 -2.74 4.85
N VAL A 10 1.61 -1.72 4.55
CA VAL A 10 2.07 -0.34 4.36
C VAL A 10 1.41 0.52 5.42
N ILE A 11 2.21 1.10 6.31
CA ILE A 11 1.76 2.12 7.27
C ILE A 11 2.05 3.49 6.66
N THR A 12 1.09 4.40 6.71
CA THR A 12 1.20 5.70 6.04
C THR A 12 0.65 6.86 6.88
N LEU A 13 1.17 8.06 6.63
CA LEU A 13 0.72 9.34 7.20
C LEU A 13 1.15 10.48 6.26
N ASN A 14 0.19 11.08 5.56
CA ASN A 14 0.43 12.19 4.63
C ASN A 14 1.48 11.88 3.54
N GLU A 15 1.34 10.73 2.87
CA GLU A 15 2.21 10.25 1.80
C GLU A 15 1.59 10.38 0.41
N ALA A 16 0.75 11.38 0.15
CA ALA A 16 0.07 11.52 -1.14
C ALA A 16 1.05 11.55 -2.34
N GLU A 17 2.27 12.07 -2.15
CA GLU A 17 3.30 12.13 -3.20
C GLU A 17 3.96 10.78 -3.51
N ASN A 18 3.85 9.80 -2.60
CA ASN A 18 4.64 8.57 -2.64
C ASN A 18 3.79 7.30 -2.65
N ILE A 19 2.59 7.32 -2.05
CA ILE A 19 1.80 6.12 -1.78
C ILE A 19 1.42 5.38 -3.07
N GLY A 20 1.06 6.08 -4.14
CA GLY A 20 0.73 5.45 -5.43
C GLY A 20 1.90 4.64 -6.01
N ARG A 21 3.07 5.28 -6.19
CA ARG A 21 4.27 4.60 -6.71
C ARG A 21 4.78 3.49 -5.76
N CYS A 22 4.57 3.66 -4.45
CA CYS A 22 4.93 2.65 -3.45
C CYS A 22 4.09 1.38 -3.64
N LEU A 23 2.77 1.52 -3.72
CA LEU A 23 1.85 0.38 -3.94
C LEU A 23 2.10 -0.29 -5.28
N ASP A 24 2.32 0.49 -6.35
CA ASP A 24 2.63 -0.06 -7.68
C ASP A 24 3.92 -0.89 -7.70
N SER A 25 4.92 -0.52 -6.88
CA SER A 25 6.21 -1.22 -6.83
C SER A 25 6.14 -2.64 -6.27
N VAL A 26 5.10 -2.95 -5.49
CA VAL A 26 4.90 -4.25 -4.83
C VAL A 26 3.70 -5.03 -5.36
N LYS A 27 2.84 -4.40 -6.16
CA LYS A 27 1.57 -4.94 -6.67
C LYS A 27 1.74 -6.27 -7.42
N SER A 28 2.86 -6.50 -8.10
CA SER A 28 3.08 -7.73 -8.87
C SER A 28 3.58 -8.92 -8.05
N ILE A 29 4.00 -8.70 -6.80
CA ILE A 29 4.58 -9.75 -5.93
C ILE A 29 3.74 -10.03 -4.68
N ALA A 30 2.83 -9.12 -4.32
CA ALA A 30 1.97 -9.27 -3.16
C ALA A 30 0.70 -10.07 -3.48
N ASP A 31 0.42 -11.10 -2.71
CA ASP A 31 -0.88 -11.81 -2.74
C ASP A 31 -1.95 -11.04 -1.97
N GLU A 32 -1.53 -10.24 -0.99
CA GLU A 32 -2.38 -9.43 -0.11
C GLU A 32 -1.67 -8.12 0.22
N MET A 33 -2.42 -7.01 0.23
CA MET A 33 -1.92 -5.71 0.68
C MET A 33 -2.83 -5.15 1.77
N LEU A 34 -2.24 -4.79 2.91
CA LEU A 34 -2.91 -4.11 4.02
C LEU A 34 -2.33 -2.70 4.17
N ILE A 35 -3.17 -1.70 3.95
CA ILE A 35 -2.80 -0.29 4.15
C ILE A 35 -3.36 0.16 5.50
N VAL A 36 -2.47 0.63 6.36
CA VAL A 36 -2.79 1.19 7.68
C VAL A 36 -2.53 2.68 7.64
N ASP A 37 -3.59 3.45 7.45
CA ASP A 37 -3.51 4.90 7.49
C ASP A 37 -3.49 5.40 8.95
N SER A 38 -2.52 6.26 9.27
CA SER A 38 -2.33 6.85 10.60
C SER A 38 -3.03 8.20 10.71
N PHE A 39 -4.24 8.31 10.14
CA PHE A 39 -5.07 9.53 10.08
C PHE A 39 -4.48 10.61 9.17
N SER A 40 -4.17 10.27 7.92
CA SER A 40 -3.75 11.26 6.93
C SER A 40 -4.83 12.32 6.71
N THR A 41 -4.41 13.57 6.53
CA THR A 41 -5.26 14.72 6.24
C THR A 41 -5.10 15.22 4.80
N ASP A 42 -4.26 14.55 4.02
CA ASP A 42 -4.06 14.82 2.59
C ASP A 42 -4.76 13.74 1.73
N ALA A 43 -4.39 13.66 0.45
CA ALA A 43 -4.98 12.72 -0.50
C ALA A 43 -4.47 11.27 -0.37
N THR A 44 -3.66 10.93 0.66
CA THR A 44 -3.05 9.59 0.82
C THR A 44 -4.09 8.47 0.72
N LEU A 45 -5.18 8.58 1.47
CA LEU A 45 -6.20 7.54 1.54
C LEU A 45 -6.94 7.38 0.21
N GLU A 46 -7.18 8.48 -0.51
CA GLU A 46 -7.85 8.46 -1.81
C GLU A 46 -6.94 7.85 -2.89
N ILE A 47 -5.63 8.10 -2.83
CA ILE A 47 -4.67 7.49 -3.75
C ILE A 47 -4.52 6.00 -3.44
N ALA A 48 -4.46 5.61 -2.15
CA ALA A 48 -4.25 4.23 -1.73
C ALA A 48 -5.42 3.28 -2.04
N LYS A 49 -6.62 3.82 -2.31
CA LYS A 49 -7.83 3.04 -2.68
C LYS A 49 -7.94 2.71 -4.18
N ASN A 50 -7.11 3.33 -5.04
CA ASN A 50 -7.13 3.15 -6.50
C ASN A 50 -6.27 1.97 -6.96
#